data_AF-A0A961W9B3-F1
#
_entry.id   AF-A0A961W9B3-F1
#
_cell.length_a   1.000
_cell.length_b   1.000
_cell.length_c   1.000
_cell.angle_alpha   90.00
_cell.angle_beta   90.00
_cell.angle_gamma   90.00
#
_symmetry.space_group_name_H-M   'P 1'
#
loop_
_entity.id
_entity.type
_entity.pdbx_description
1 polymer ?
#
loop_
_entity_poly.entity_id
_entity_poly.type
_entity_poly.pdbx_seq_one_letter_code
_entity_poly.pdbx_strand_id
1 'polypeptide(L)' 'MIPRYSRPEIAAIWSPETKFRIWFEIEAHAATAMAELSIIPREAAETIWAKGGAAEFDVARIDAIEAEVKHDVI' A
#
# COMPACT_ATOMS: atom_id res chain seq x y z
N MET A 1 -7.13 -5.23 -15.51
CA MET A 1 -6.73 -5.96 -16.74
C MET A 1 -7.94 -6.66 -17.36
N ILE A 2 -8.05 -6.76 -18.70
CA ILE A 2 -9.20 -7.43 -19.34
C ILE A 2 -9.04 -8.97 -19.20
N PRO A 3 -9.92 -9.67 -18.45
CA PRO A 3 -9.72 -11.09 -18.12
C PRO A 3 -9.59 -12.00 -19.35
N ARG A 4 -10.33 -11.70 -20.42
CA ARG A 4 -10.32 -12.49 -21.66
C ARG A 4 -8.95 -12.57 -22.34
N TYR A 5 -8.12 -11.54 -22.19
CA TYR A 5 -6.84 -11.40 -22.91
C TYR A 5 -5.61 -11.48 -22.00
N SER A 6 -5.82 -11.52 -20.69
CA SER A 6 -4.74 -11.43 -19.71
C SER A 6 -4.49 -12.81 -19.09
N ARG A 7 -3.22 -13.18 -18.94
CA ARG A 7 -2.86 -14.35 -18.14
C ARG A 7 -3.14 -14.07 -16.66
N PRO A 8 -3.53 -15.07 -15.87
CA PRO A 8 -3.79 -14.89 -14.44
C PRO A 8 -2.61 -14.26 -13.69
N GLU A 9 -1.36 -14.64 -14.01
CA GLU A 9 -0.19 -14.07 -13.33
C GLU A 9 -0.04 -12.57 -13.60
N ILE A 10 -0.27 -12.13 -14.83
CA ILE A 10 -0.23 -10.72 -15.21
C ILE A 10 -1.40 -9.97 -14.57
N ALA A 11 -2.61 -10.53 -14.61
CA ALA A 11 -3.77 -9.91 -13.98
C ALA A 11 -3.57 -9.70 -12.47
N ALA A 12 -2.91 -10.63 -11.78
CA ALA A 12 -2.58 -10.52 -10.37
C ALA A 12 -1.58 -9.40 -10.08
N ILE A 13 -0.51 -9.25 -10.87
CA ILE A 13 0.47 -8.16 -10.69
C ILE A 13 -0.19 -6.78 -10.84
N TRP A 14 -1.13 -6.64 -11.76
CA TRP A 14 -1.84 -5.39 -12.03
C TRP A 14 -3.15 -5.25 -11.22
N SER A 15 -3.32 -6.05 -10.17
CA SER A 15 -4.48 -5.97 -9.28
C SER A 15 -4.40 -4.71 -8.39
N PRO A 16 -5.53 -4.10 -8.01
CA PRO A 16 -5.56 -3.01 -7.04
C PRO A 16 -4.87 -3.38 -5.72
N GLU A 17 -5.03 -4.62 -5.26
CA GLU A 17 -4.41 -5.13 -4.04
C GLU A 17 -2.88 -5.06 -4.13
N THR A 18 -2.32 -5.42 -5.29
CA THR A 18 -0.87 -5.31 -5.53
C THR A 18 -0.43 -3.85 -5.62
N LYS A 19 -1.21 -2.97 -6.25
CA LYS A 19 -0.95 -1.51 -6.27
C LYS A 19 -0.83 -0.97 -4.84
N PHE A 20 -1.83 -1.22 -3.98
CA PHE A 20 -1.86 -0.70 -2.62
C PHE A 20 -0.78 -1.33 -1.73
N ARG A 21 -0.47 -2.62 -1.92
CA ARG A 21 0.66 -3.26 -1.25
C ARG A 21 1.98 -2.57 -1.57
N ILE A 22 2.25 -2.33 -2.84
CA ILE A 22 3.49 -1.66 -3.29
C ILE A 22 3.58 -0.25 -2.72
N TRP A 23 2.48 0.51 -2.74
CA TRP A 23 2.45 1.85 -2.14
C TRP A 23 2.77 1.84 -0.65
N PHE A 24 2.17 0.92 0.11
CA PHE A 24 2.52 0.74 1.51
C PHE A 24 4.01 0.41 1.69
N GLU A 25 4.55 -0.53 0.92
CA GLU A 25 5.96 -0.94 1.02
C GLU A 25 6.91 0.24 0.76
N ILE A 26 6.62 1.07 -0.24
CA ILE A 26 7.41 2.28 -0.54
C ILE A 26 7.44 3.22 0.67
N GLU A 27 6.27 3.54 1.23
CA GLU A 27 6.17 4.46 2.37
C GLU A 27 6.78 3.86 3.65
N ALA A 28 6.60 2.55 3.87
CA ALA A 28 7.19 1.86 5.01
C ALA A 28 8.73 1.83 4.92
N HIS A 29 9.30 1.64 3.73
CA HIS A 29 10.74 1.76 3.51
C HIS A 29 11.24 3.19 3.69
N ALA A 30 10.49 4.19 3.21
CA ALA A 30 10.80 5.60 3.45
C ALA A 30 10.81 5.92 4.95
N ALA A 31 9.83 5.41 5.71
CA ALA A 31 9.76 5.55 7.16
C ALA A 31 10.95 4.89 7.87
N THR A 32 11.38 3.70 7.43
CA THR A 32 12.59 3.05 7.96
C THR A 32 13.82 3.93 7.75
N ALA A 33 14.02 4.48 6.55
CA ALA A 33 15.14 5.38 6.28
C ALA A 33 15.06 6.68 7.11
N MET A 34 13.86 7.24 7.28
CA MET A 34 13.64 8.39 8.16
C MET A 34 14.01 8.09 9.62
N ALA A 35 13.74 6.89 10.10
CA ALA A 35 14.13 6.47 11.45
C ALA A 35 15.66 6.34 11.59
N GLU A 36 16.36 5.80 10.58
CA GLU A 36 17.82 5.73 10.55
C GLU A 36 18.46 7.12 10.57
N LEU A 37 17.84 8.09 9.91
CA LEU A 37 18.23 9.50 9.92
C LEU A 37 17.78 10.26 11.18
N SER A 38 17.18 9.57 12.16
CA SER A 38 16.64 10.15 13.40
C SER A 38 15.58 11.25 13.17
N ILE A 39 14.91 11.25 12.02
CA ILE A 39 13.80 12.17 11.72
C ILE A 39 12.54 11.74 12.48
N ILE A 40 12.34 10.43 12.62
CA ILE A 40 11.25 9.84 13.41
C ILE A 40 11.80 8.83 14.42
N PRO A 41 11.08 8.52 15.51
CA PRO A 41 11.45 7.44 16.42
C PRO A 41 11.47 6.08 15.69
N ARG A 42 12.45 5.24 16.02
CA ARG A 42 12.56 3.88 15.45
C ARG A 42 11.31 3.03 15.68
N GLU A 43 10.71 3.14 16.86
CA GLU A 43 9.46 2.46 17.22
C GLU A 43 8.30 2.82 16.28
N ALA A 44 8.28 4.03 15.72
CA ALA A 44 7.26 4.43 14.75
C ALA A 44 7.39 3.65 13.44
N ALA A 45 8.61 3.52 12.90
CA ALA A 45 8.86 2.71 11.71
C ALA A 45 8.54 1.22 11.96
N GLU A 46 8.92 0.69 13.12
CA GLU A 46 8.58 -0.69 13.52
C GLU A 46 7.07 -0.91 13.62
N THR A 47 6.33 0.06 14.15
CA THR A 47 4.87 0.02 14.24
C THR A 47 4.21 0.03 12.85
N ILE A 48 4.74 0.83 11.91
CA ILE A 48 4.24 0.88 10.53
C ILE A 48 4.37 -0.49 9.87
N TRP A 49 5.53 -1.15 9.99
CA TRP A 49 5.73 -2.50 9.48
C TRP A 49 4.86 -3.54 10.18
N ALA A 50 4.77 -3.49 11.51
CA ALA A 50 3.98 -4.46 12.28
C ALA A 50 2.49 -4.41 11.92
N LYS A 51 1.95 -3.22 11.69
CA LYS A 51 0.52 -3.05 11.36
C LYS A 51 0.24 -3.24 9.87
N GLY A 52 1.04 -2.64 9.00
CA GLY A 52 0.77 -2.64 7.56
C GLY A 52 1.33 -3.85 6.81
N GLY A 53 2.42 -4.46 7.29
CA GLY A 53 3.03 -5.63 6.65
C GLY A 53 2.11 -6.84 6.59
N ALA A 54 1.25 -7.00 7.60
CA ALA A 54 0.23 -8.06 7.64
C ALA A 54 -1.19 -7.56 7.27
N ALA A 55 -1.34 -6.29 6.90
CA ALA A 55 -2.66 -5.73 6.59
C ALA A 55 -3.22 -6.34 5.30
N GLU A 56 -4.53 -6.60 5.29
CA GLU A 56 -5.29 -6.92 4.09
C GLU A 56 -5.95 -5.63 3.58
N PHE A 57 -5.77 -5.31 2.30
CA PHE A 57 -6.29 -4.08 1.72
C PHE A 57 -7.75 -4.28 1.29
N ASP A 58 -8.67 -3.64 2.00
CA ASP A 58 -10.07 -3.56 1.60
C ASP A 58 -10.23 -2.53 0.48
N VAL A 59 -10.14 -3.00 -0.77
CA VAL A 59 -10.28 -2.17 -1.98
C VAL A 59 -11.63 -1.47 -2.01
N ALA A 60 -12.72 -2.12 -1.57
CA ALA A 60 -14.04 -1.50 -1.58
C ALA A 60 -14.13 -0.33 -0.61
N ARG A 61 -13.49 -0.43 0.56
CA ARG A 61 -13.39 0.68 1.51
C ARG A 61 -12.52 1.80 0.97
N ILE A 62 -11.40 1.49 0.32
CA ILE A 62 -10.51 2.50 -0.27
C ILE A 62 -11.25 3.27 -1.38
N ASP A 63 -11.91 2.57 -2.30
CA ASP A 63 -12.68 3.18 -3.39
C ASP A 63 -13.80 4.08 -2.86
N ALA A 64 -14.45 3.69 -1.75
CA ALA A 64 -15.47 4.52 -1.10
C ALA A 64 -14.88 5.83 -0.52
N ILE A 65 -13.68 5.77 0.05
CA ILE A 65 -12.97 6.96 0.54
C ILE A 65 -12.53 7.82 -0.64
N GLU A 66 -11.92 7.24 -1.68
CA GLU A 66 -11.53 7.94 -2.92
C GLU A 66 -12.73 8.67 -3.54
N ALA A 67 -13.90 8.04 -3.56
CA ALA A 67 -15.12 8.64 -4.09
C ALA A 67 -15.56 9.87 -3.29
N GLU A 68 -15.26 9.97 -2.00
CA GLU A 68 -15.56 11.13 -1.17
C GLU A 68 -14.52 12.24 -1.35
N VAL A 69 -13.24 11.90 -1.22
CA VAL A 69 -12.11 12.83 -1.18
C VAL A 69 -11.59 13.25 -2.56
N LYS A 70 -11.98 12.50 -3.61
CA LYS A 70 -11.54 12.69 -5.00
C LYS A 70 -10.02 12.61 -5.20
N HIS A 71 -9.33 11.85 -4.35
CA HIS A 71 -7.91 11.61 -4.44
C HIS A 71 -7.59 10.16 -4.03
N ASP A 72 -6.83 9.45 -4.86
CA ASP A 72 -6.52 8.03 -4.68
C ASP A 72 -5.35 7.78 -3.71
N VAL A 73 -4.57 8.81 -3.38
CA VAL A 73 -3.47 8.79 -2.41
C VAL A 73 -3.77 9.79 -1.30
N ILE A 74 -3.89 9.33 -0.05
CA ILE A 74 -4.11 10.19 1.14
C ILE A 74 -3.30 9.61 2.28
#